data_AF-A0A964YQ39-F1
#
_entry.id   AF-A0A964YQ39-F1
#
_cell.length_a   1.000
_cell.length_b   1.000
_cell.length_c   1.000
_cell.angle_alpha   90.00
_cell.angle_beta   90.00
_cell.angle_gamma   90.00
#
_symmetry.space_group_name_H-M   'P 1'
#
loop_
_entity.id
_entity.type
_entity.pdbx_description
1 polymer ?
#
loop_
_entity_poly.entity_id
_entity_poly.type
_entity_poly.pdbx_seq_one_letter_code
_entity_poly.pdbx_strand_id
1 'polypeptide(L)'
;MQLNQVLLVNNTVQTVPAGKVWKIESYMQAGITITDMSESTATCNFPGRHHAFLVNNQLYYLINGSPGHGSTGTFMAVGNSLPMWIPAGTTVRTSCATDVLSVLEFNLVP
;
A
#
# COMPACT_ATOMS: atom_id res chain seq x y z
N MET A 1 -4.67 16.36 16.77
CA MET A 1 -5.36 15.45 15.81
C MET A 1 -6.45 14.68 16.55
N GLN A 2 -7.61 14.48 15.92
CA GLN A 2 -8.71 13.69 16.48
C GLN A 2 -9.09 12.60 15.49
N LEU A 3 -9.27 11.36 15.96
CA LEU A 3 -9.73 10.25 15.11
C LEU A 3 -11.10 10.59 14.51
N ASN A 4 -11.24 10.47 13.20
CA ASN A 4 -12.50 10.64 12.49
C ASN A 4 -13.15 9.28 12.22
N GLN A 5 -12.43 8.38 11.55
CA GLN A 5 -12.94 7.07 11.16
C GLN A 5 -11.82 6.09 10.81
N VAL A 6 -12.20 4.82 10.67
CA VAL A 6 -11.36 3.74 10.12
C VAL A 6 -11.90 3.39 8.73
N LEU A 7 -11.00 3.24 7.76
CA LEU A 7 -11.31 2.98 6.36
C LEU A 7 -10.58 1.73 5.88
N LEU A 8 -11.23 0.99 4.97
CA LEU A 8 -10.56 0.00 4.12
C LEU A 8 -10.47 0.57 2.69
N VAL A 9 -9.25 0.73 2.20
CA VAL A 9 -8.99 1.20 0.84
C VAL A 9 -8.61 0.01 -0.04
N ASN A 10 -9.36 -0.19 -1.12
CA ASN A 10 -9.13 -1.26 -2.11
C ASN A 10 -8.53 -0.68 -3.42
N ASN A 11 -8.78 -1.32 -4.56
CA ASN A 11 -8.23 -0.91 -5.86
C ASN A 11 -8.91 0.33 -6.48
N THR A 12 -9.94 0.88 -5.82
CA THR A 12 -10.56 2.14 -6.23
C THR A 12 -9.75 3.31 -5.68
N VAL A 13 -9.36 4.26 -6.53
CA VAL A 13 -8.62 5.46 -6.10
C VAL A 13 -9.43 6.24 -5.07
N GLN A 14 -8.85 6.41 -3.88
CA GLN A 14 -9.37 7.33 -2.87
C GLN A 14 -8.38 8.48 -2.66
N THR A 15 -8.88 9.62 -2.21
CA THR A 15 -8.08 10.82 -1.95
C THR A 15 -8.25 11.25 -0.50
N VAL A 16 -7.15 11.56 0.17
CA VAL A 16 -7.20 12.13 1.52
C VAL A 16 -7.92 13.49 1.46
N PRO A 17 -9.08 13.67 2.14
CA PRO A 17 -9.84 14.91 2.04
C PRO A 17 -9.10 16.12 2.62
N ALA A 18 -9.48 17.32 2.20
CA ALA A 18 -8.97 18.57 2.78
C ALA A 18 -9.26 18.63 4.29
N GLY A 19 -8.30 19.13 5.08
CA GLY A 19 -8.41 19.19 6.54
C GLY A 19 -8.24 17.84 7.25
N LYS A 20 -7.91 16.77 6.52
CA LYS A 20 -7.65 15.44 7.07
C LYS A 20 -6.19 15.03 6.87
N VAL A 21 -5.77 14.05 7.66
CA VAL A 21 -4.54 13.28 7.46
C VAL A 21 -4.87 11.81 7.65
N TRP A 22 -4.27 10.95 6.83
CA TRP A 22 -4.44 9.51 6.95
C TRP A 22 -3.17 8.87 7.51
N LYS A 23 -3.36 7.89 8.38
CA LYS A 23 -2.32 6.96 8.83
C LYS A 23 -2.65 5.58 8.26
N ILE A 24 -1.80 5.08 7.38
CA ILE A 24 -1.91 3.72 6.87
C ILE A 24 -1.25 2.80 7.91
N GLU A 25 -2.04 1.90 8.50
CA GLU A 25 -1.60 1.00 9.58
C GLU A 25 -1.09 -0.33 9.05
N SER A 26 -1.82 -0.91 8.10
CA SER A 26 -1.48 -2.23 7.55
C SER A 26 -1.91 -2.36 6.09
N TYR A 27 -1.28 -3.31 5.41
CA TYR A 27 -1.66 -3.74 4.08
C TYR A 27 -1.90 -5.25 4.11
N MET A 28 -3.11 -5.66 3.76
CA MET A 28 -3.54 -7.05 3.73
C MET A 28 -3.63 -7.49 2.27
N GLN A 29 -2.83 -8.49 1.93
CA GLN A 29 -2.73 -9.02 0.58
C GLN A 29 -3.38 -10.39 0.52
N ALA A 30 -4.31 -10.58 -0.40
CA ALA A 30 -5.00 -11.85 -0.55
C ALA A 30 -4.24 -12.80 -1.49
N GLY A 31 -4.16 -14.07 -1.14
CA GLY A 31 -3.59 -15.10 -2.03
C GLY A 31 -2.07 -15.08 -2.16
N ILE A 32 -1.36 -14.45 -1.22
CA ILE A 32 0.11 -14.49 -1.15
C ILE A 32 0.53 -15.75 -0.40
N THR A 33 1.29 -16.61 -1.07
CA THR A 33 1.70 -17.92 -0.57
C THR A 33 3.22 -18.09 -0.55
N ILE A 34 3.96 -17.25 -1.27
CA ILE A 34 5.41 -17.24 -1.22
C ILE A 34 5.86 -16.22 -0.18
N THR A 35 6.84 -16.60 0.63
CA THR A 35 7.52 -15.69 1.56
C THR A 35 8.64 -14.89 0.89
N ASP A 36 9.00 -15.29 -0.34
CA ASP A 36 10.08 -14.70 -1.11
C ASP A 36 9.62 -13.42 -1.81
N MET A 37 10.53 -12.45 -1.85
CA MET A 37 10.30 -11.06 -2.27
C MET A 37 10.22 -10.88 -3.77
N SER A 38 9.47 -11.75 -4.45
CA SER A 38 9.22 -11.59 -5.86
C SER A 38 8.03 -10.68 -6.04
N GLU A 39 8.30 -9.50 -6.58
CA GLU A 39 7.27 -8.55 -6.93
C GLU A 39 6.66 -8.89 -8.28
N SER A 40 5.48 -8.33 -8.50
CA SER A 40 5.05 -7.99 -9.85
C SER A 40 4.84 -6.49 -9.96
N THR A 41 4.67 -6.01 -11.19
CA THR A 41 4.13 -4.68 -11.49
C THR A 41 2.81 -4.41 -10.76
N ALA A 42 2.11 -3.30 -11.03
CA ALA A 42 0.78 -2.99 -10.47
C ALA A 42 -0.35 -3.95 -10.92
N THR A 43 -0.07 -5.26 -10.97
CA THR A 43 -0.84 -6.34 -11.58
C THR A 43 -1.05 -7.44 -10.55
N CYS A 44 -2.13 -8.20 -10.73
CA CYS A 44 -2.50 -9.33 -9.87
C CYS A 44 -2.35 -10.67 -10.58
N ASN A 45 -1.61 -10.68 -11.70
CA ASN A 45 -1.52 -11.80 -12.62
C ASN A 45 -0.54 -12.89 -12.15
N PHE A 46 0.20 -12.62 -11.07
CA PHE A 46 1.21 -13.52 -10.52
C PHE A 46 0.73 -14.03 -9.16
N PRO A 47 -0.05 -15.13 -9.13
CA PRO A 47 -0.57 -15.67 -7.89
C PRO A 47 0.58 -16.03 -6.95
N GLY A 48 0.39 -15.76 -5.67
CA GLY A 48 1.38 -16.02 -4.63
C GLY A 48 2.41 -14.91 -4.43
N ARG A 49 2.55 -13.92 -5.32
CA ARG A 49 3.55 -12.84 -5.24
C ARG A 49 3.06 -11.58 -4.54
N HIS A 50 3.93 -10.92 -3.77
CA HIS A 50 3.59 -9.64 -3.14
C HIS A 50 3.14 -8.60 -4.18
N HIS A 51 1.97 -8.02 -3.94
CA HIS A 51 1.40 -6.92 -4.70
C HIS A 51 1.89 -5.56 -4.18
N ALA A 52 1.87 -4.55 -5.05
CA ALA A 52 2.10 -3.17 -4.66
C ALA A 52 0.78 -2.48 -4.23
N PHE A 53 0.90 -1.39 -3.48
CA PHE A 53 -0.13 -0.36 -3.44
C PHE A 53 0.42 0.93 -4.08
N LEU A 54 -0.47 1.85 -4.42
CA LEU A 54 -0.11 3.10 -5.06
C LEU A 54 -0.39 4.28 -4.15
N VAL A 55 0.57 5.19 -4.07
CA VAL A 55 0.41 6.51 -3.45
C VAL A 55 0.79 7.55 -4.51
N ASN A 56 -0.13 8.45 -4.87
CA ASN A 56 0.09 9.42 -5.96
C ASN A 56 0.55 8.76 -7.28
N ASN A 57 -0.06 7.62 -7.59
CA ASN A 57 0.25 6.80 -8.77
C ASN A 57 1.69 6.25 -8.81
N GLN A 58 2.43 6.33 -7.71
CA GLN A 58 3.74 5.71 -7.52
C GLN A 58 3.59 4.39 -6.76
N LEU A 59 4.34 3.37 -7.16
CA LEU A 59 4.27 2.03 -6.55
C LEU A 59 5.07 1.97 -5.25
N TYR A 60 4.45 1.38 -4.24
CA TYR A 60 5.04 1.09 -2.94
C TYR A 60 4.80 -0.36 -2.58
N TYR A 61 5.83 -0.99 -2.03
CA TYR A 61 5.84 -2.39 -1.64
C TYR A 61 6.17 -2.50 -0.16
N LEU A 62 5.44 -3.35 0.57
CA LEU A 62 5.77 -3.72 1.94
C LEU A 62 6.50 -5.05 1.90
N ILE A 63 7.81 -5.01 2.03
CA ILE A 63 8.65 -6.19 1.93
C ILE A 63 9.58 -6.24 3.14
N ASN A 64 9.57 -7.36 3.87
CA ASN A 64 10.33 -7.54 5.10
C ASN A 64 11.66 -8.31 4.87
N GLY A 65 12.75 -7.60 4.54
CA GLY A 65 14.07 -8.19 4.24
C GLY A 65 14.71 -7.79 2.89
N SER A 66 15.78 -8.49 2.51
CA SER A 66 16.67 -8.14 1.38
C SER A 66 16.08 -8.52 0.02
N PRO A 67 16.04 -7.63 -0.99
CA PRO A 67 15.61 -8.00 -2.33
C PRO A 67 16.47 -9.17 -2.86
N GLY A 68 15.81 -10.30 -3.10
CA GLY A 68 16.43 -11.49 -3.65
C GLY A 68 16.94 -11.24 -5.07
N HIS A 69 18.18 -11.65 -5.36
CA HIS A 69 18.81 -11.48 -6.65
C HIS A 69 18.37 -12.59 -7.62
N GLY A 70 17.98 -12.25 -8.86
CA GLY A 70 17.86 -13.26 -9.90
C GLY A 70 17.06 -12.87 -11.15
N SER A 71 17.81 -12.53 -12.21
CA SER A 71 17.39 -12.44 -13.62
C SER A 71 16.62 -11.19 -14.09
N THR A 72 16.71 -10.96 -15.39
CA THR A 72 16.33 -9.79 -16.21
C THR A 72 14.87 -9.33 -16.14
N GLY A 73 14.05 -9.90 -15.26
CA GLY A 73 12.63 -9.55 -15.07
C GLY A 73 12.20 -9.26 -13.63
N THR A 74 13.14 -9.28 -12.67
CA THR A 74 12.85 -9.00 -11.25
C THR A 74 13.31 -7.59 -10.91
N PHE A 75 12.38 -6.72 -10.54
CA PHE A 75 12.67 -5.33 -10.18
C PHE A 75 13.00 -5.22 -8.69
N MET A 76 13.93 -4.32 -8.34
CA MET A 76 14.25 -3.99 -6.96
C MET A 76 13.24 -2.96 -6.46
N ALA A 77 12.59 -3.20 -5.32
CA ALA A 77 11.97 -2.12 -4.56
C ALA A 77 12.50 -2.06 -3.14
N VAL A 78 12.50 -0.83 -2.61
CA VAL A 78 12.75 -0.59 -1.19
C VAL A 78 11.51 -1.03 -0.44
N GLY A 79 11.68 -1.95 0.51
CA GLY A 79 10.62 -2.32 1.44
C GLY A 79 10.21 -1.11 2.27
N ASN A 80 8.95 -0.69 2.14
CA ASN A 80 8.39 0.37 2.97
C ASN A 80 7.92 -0.23 4.29
N SER A 81 8.11 0.53 5.37
CA SER A 81 7.60 0.18 6.69
C SER A 81 6.26 0.87 6.94
N LEU A 82 5.36 0.15 7.59
CA LEU A 82 4.15 0.72 8.19
C LEU A 82 4.33 0.87 9.71
N PRO A 83 3.62 1.83 10.34
CA PRO A 83 2.66 2.73 9.72
C PRO A 83 3.32 3.87 8.93
N MET A 84 2.57 4.45 7.99
CA MET A 84 2.98 5.67 7.27
C MET A 84 1.88 6.72 7.31
N TRP A 85 2.28 8.00 7.29
CA TRP A 85 1.37 9.14 7.30
C TRP A 85 1.35 9.81 5.94
N ILE A 86 0.16 10.14 5.45
CA ILE A 86 -0.03 10.81 4.16
C ILE A 86 -0.92 12.05 4.30
N PRO A 87 -0.53 13.19 3.69
CA PRO A 87 -1.26 14.45 3.81
C PRO A 87 -2.50 14.51 2.93
N ALA A 88 -3.36 15.50 3.19
CA ALA A 88 -4.48 15.88 2.33
C ALA A 88 -4.05 16.03 0.86
N GLY A 89 -4.93 15.60 -0.06
CA GLY A 89 -4.66 15.61 -1.51
C GLY A 89 -3.87 14.38 -2.00
N THR A 90 -3.32 13.56 -1.10
CA THR A 90 -2.68 12.30 -1.49
C THR A 90 -3.73 11.31 -2.00
N THR A 91 -3.44 10.67 -3.13
CA THR A 91 -4.27 9.57 -3.66
C THR A 91 -3.71 8.22 -3.27
N VAL A 92 -4.58 7.27 -2.94
CA VAL A 92 -4.21 5.91 -2.53
C VAL A 92 -5.14 4.88 -3.15
N ARG A 93 -4.58 3.74 -3.55
CA ARG A 93 -5.32 2.50 -3.87
C ARG A 93 -4.41 1.28 -3.77
N THR A 94 -4.98 0.09 -3.61
CA THR A 94 -4.26 -1.16 -3.84
C THR A 94 -4.14 -1.47 -5.33
N SER A 95 -3.18 -2.30 -5.72
CA SER A 95 -3.12 -2.80 -7.12
C SER A 95 -4.24 -3.80 -7.41
N CYS A 96 -4.63 -4.58 -6.39
CA CYS A 96 -5.54 -5.72 -6.54
C CYS A 96 -6.85 -5.51 -5.78
N ALA A 97 -7.96 -5.89 -6.42
CA ALA A 97 -9.31 -5.70 -5.88
C ALA A 97 -9.55 -6.46 -4.56
N THR A 98 -8.83 -7.56 -4.36
CA THR A 98 -8.91 -8.40 -3.16
C THR A 98 -8.01 -7.92 -2.02
N ASP A 99 -7.10 -6.99 -2.30
CA ASP A 99 -6.23 -6.44 -1.27
C ASP A 99 -6.84 -5.19 -0.65
N VAL A 100 -6.52 -4.95 0.61
CA VAL A 100 -7.01 -3.78 1.34
C VAL A 100 -5.92 -3.14 2.21
N LEU A 101 -5.90 -1.81 2.23
CA LEU A 101 -5.16 -1.02 3.21
C LEU A 101 -6.07 -0.67 4.39
N SER A 102 -5.59 -0.89 5.61
CA SER A 102 -6.23 -0.39 6.82
C SER A 102 -5.76 1.02 7.10
N VAL A 103 -6.69 1.97 7.16
CA VAL A 103 -6.39 3.40 7.29
C VAL A 103 -7.16 4.00 8.46
N LEU A 104 -6.45 4.78 9.28
CA LEU A 104 -7.04 5.68 10.26
C LEU A 104 -7.07 7.09 9.68
N GLU A 105 -8.25 7.68 9.56
CA GLU A 105 -8.43 9.08 9.16
C GLU A 105 -8.55 9.97 10.39
N PHE A 106 -7.82 11.08 10.40
CA PHE A 106 -7.85 12.07 11.47
C PHE A 106 -8.27 13.45 10.97
N ASN A 107 -8.97 14.19 11.83
CA ASN A 107 -9.18 15.63 11.71
C ASN A 107 -7.92 16.37 12.15
N LEU A 108 -7.46 17.32 11.33
CA LEU A 108 -6.51 18.34 11.75
C LEU A 108 -7.28 19.41 12.52
N VAL A 109 -6.97 19.55 13.81
CA VAL A 109 -7.56 20.55 14.71
C VAL A 109 -6.42 21.54 15.04
N PRO A 110 -6.66 22.86 14.97
CA PRO A 110 -5.68 23.87 15.41
C PRO A 110 -5.18 23.65 16.84
#